data_AF-A0A4P9XN15-F1
#
_entry.id   AF-A0A4P9XN15-F1
#
_cell.length_a   1.000
_cell.length_b   1.000
_cell.length_c   1.000
_cell.angle_alpha   90.00
_cell.angle_beta   90.00
_cell.angle_gamma   90.00
#
_symmetry.space_group_name_H-M   'P 1'
#
loop_
_entity.id
_entity.type
_entity.pdbx_description
1 polymer ?
#
loop_
_entity_poly.entity_id
_entity_poly.type
_entity_poly.pdbx_seq_one_letter_code
_entity_poly.pdbx_strand_id
1 'polypeptide(L)'
;MRTSTAASVSAAERLLERREHLQALADAIAKQLDYFDRLSHLVRLVDPANAAGFVPSPPTPQSERTLHDQMPTSPLDALLDADAHNVDVDEDEATRFVCLRTDFLPTLDAMEESIEFLTSRAKYREAPAYLEKFMECRLKACQLIQRHAASAWLGLAREVARKLEAKEQKERHREASLIPLLYVKFRAVAPELRPLVAALERLAARDARCADILDECRSSYLDTRQRLLGPLTEERLSMAEQADGTLVHRALDSLTYITSACSEERALYAAFFAQPDAGLAAYTGRLSQPLYEHLRTPILRETDPRILEELCAVVRAHLPADYDDQIQDNARSWEQATGDMRPLLALQHVLHRKLEHPDQVPSESCSVM
;
A
#
# COMPACT_ATOMS: atom_id res chain seq x y z
N MET A 1 -23.55 24.95 74.73
CA MET A 1 -24.44 24.82 73.54
C MET A 1 -23.82 25.37 72.24
N ARG A 2 -23.25 26.58 72.20
CA ARG A 2 -22.68 27.16 70.95
C ARG A 2 -21.45 26.44 70.35
N THR A 3 -20.69 25.71 71.15
CA THR A 3 -19.50 24.95 70.69
C THR A 3 -19.86 23.63 70.00
N SER A 4 -20.98 23.01 70.38
CA SER A 4 -21.47 21.76 69.79
C SER A 4 -22.03 21.95 68.39
N THR A 5 -22.64 23.12 68.12
CA THR A 5 -23.20 23.46 66.81
C THR A 5 -22.11 23.81 65.79
N ALA A 6 -21.03 24.46 66.23
CA ALA A 6 -19.87 24.74 65.36
C ALA A 6 -19.14 23.44 64.96
N ALA A 7 -19.01 22.49 65.89
CA ALA A 7 -18.41 21.19 65.62
C ALA A 7 -19.26 20.34 64.65
N SER A 8 -20.59 20.36 64.80
CA SER A 8 -21.48 19.64 63.89
C SER A 8 -21.51 20.24 62.48
N VAL A 9 -21.40 21.56 62.36
CA VAL A 9 -21.32 22.25 61.05
C VAL A 9 -20.00 21.90 60.35
N SER A 10 -18.86 21.94 61.04
CA SER A 10 -17.57 21.54 60.46
C SER A 10 -17.53 20.06 60.05
N ALA A 11 -18.23 19.17 60.78
CA ALA A 11 -18.36 17.77 60.39
C ALA A 11 -19.24 17.59 59.15
N ALA A 12 -20.32 18.36 59.03
CA ALA A 12 -21.20 18.35 57.87
C ALA A 12 -20.48 18.87 56.60
N GLU A 13 -19.68 19.91 56.73
CA GLU A 13 -18.85 20.46 55.63
C GLU A 13 -17.86 19.41 55.10
N ARG A 14 -17.13 18.72 56.00
CA ARG A 14 -16.20 17.65 55.59
C ARG A 14 -16.89 16.48 54.90
N LEU A 15 -18.10 16.13 55.32
CA LEU A 15 -18.89 15.08 54.66
C LEU A 15 -19.37 15.50 53.27
N LEU A 16 -19.68 16.79 53.09
CA LEU A 16 -20.03 17.37 51.80
C LEU A 16 -18.83 17.35 50.84
N GLU A 17 -17.66 17.80 51.28
CA GLU A 17 -16.42 17.72 50.48
C GLU A 17 -16.06 16.27 50.12
N ARG A 18 -16.22 15.34 51.06
CA ARG A 18 -15.97 13.92 50.81
C ARG A 18 -16.96 13.34 49.80
N ARG A 19 -18.22 13.73 49.86
CA ARG A 19 -19.25 13.33 48.89
C ARG A 19 -18.92 13.87 47.50
N GLU A 20 -18.56 15.14 47.38
CA GLU A 20 -18.18 15.74 46.09
C GLU A 20 -16.95 15.06 45.47
N HIS A 21 -15.94 14.74 46.29
CA HIS A 21 -14.78 13.98 45.83
C HIS A 21 -15.14 12.57 45.34
N LEU A 22 -16.01 11.86 46.06
CA LEU A 22 -16.48 10.53 45.64
C LEU A 22 -17.34 10.60 44.37
N GLN A 23 -18.14 11.65 44.20
CA GLN A 23 -18.92 11.89 42.98
C GLN A 23 -17.99 12.12 41.78
N ALA A 24 -16.95 12.94 41.94
CA ALA A 24 -15.97 13.17 40.88
C ALA A 24 -15.20 11.89 40.50
N LEU A 25 -14.90 11.03 41.47
CA LEU A 25 -14.31 9.70 41.20
C LEU A 25 -15.30 8.78 40.47
N ALA A 26 -16.57 8.77 40.86
CA ALA A 26 -17.61 7.99 40.20
C ALA A 26 -17.80 8.43 38.74
N ASP A 27 -17.83 9.74 38.48
CA ASP A 27 -17.94 10.29 37.12
C ASP A 27 -16.69 9.98 36.28
N ALA A 28 -15.50 9.99 36.90
CA ALA A 28 -14.26 9.59 36.23
C ALA A 28 -14.27 8.10 35.87
N ILE A 29 -14.74 7.23 36.75
CA ILE A 29 -14.89 5.79 36.50
C ILE A 29 -15.96 5.54 35.42
N ALA A 30 -17.10 6.25 35.46
CA ALA A 30 -18.14 6.15 34.44
C ALA A 30 -17.61 6.54 33.05
N LYS A 31 -16.80 7.60 32.95
CA LYS A 31 -16.10 7.95 31.70
C LYS A 31 -15.10 6.87 31.26
N GLN A 32 -14.41 6.21 32.20
CA GLN A 32 -13.52 5.09 31.88
C GLN A 32 -14.30 3.86 31.40
N LEU A 33 -15.50 3.62 31.93
CA LEU A 33 -16.39 2.52 31.56
C LEU A 33 -17.09 2.75 30.21
N ASP A 34 -17.52 3.98 29.90
CA ASP A 34 -18.06 4.34 28.58
C ASP A 34 -17.06 4.05 27.45
N TYR A 35 -15.76 4.20 27.74
CA TYR A 35 -14.69 3.80 26.84
C TYR A 35 -14.67 2.26 26.62
N PHE A 36 -14.88 1.45 27.66
CA PHE A 36 -14.99 0.00 27.51
C PHE A 36 -16.27 -0.43 26.78
N ASP A 37 -17.37 0.30 26.91
CA ASP A 37 -18.61 0.05 26.15
C ASP A 37 -18.42 0.37 24.66
N ARG A 38 -17.71 1.46 24.33
CA ARG A 38 -17.30 1.76 22.95
C ARG A 38 -16.37 0.68 22.41
N LEU A 39 -15.41 0.21 23.20
CA LEU A 39 -14.53 -0.90 22.83
C LEU A 39 -15.30 -2.20 22.57
N SER A 40 -16.32 -2.50 23.38
CA SER A 40 -17.21 -3.64 23.17
C SER A 40 -17.96 -3.53 21.85
N HIS A 41 -18.37 -2.32 21.46
CA HIS A 41 -18.93 -2.06 20.14
C HIS A 41 -17.91 -2.29 19.00
N LEU A 42 -16.64 -1.90 19.16
CA LEU A 42 -15.59 -2.18 18.18
C LEU A 42 -15.36 -3.70 18.02
N VAL A 43 -15.36 -4.43 19.14
CA VAL A 43 -15.27 -5.90 19.15
C VAL A 43 -16.46 -6.52 18.43
N ARG A 44 -17.69 -6.03 18.66
CA ARG A 44 -18.90 -6.50 17.94
C ARG A 44 -18.89 -6.18 16.45
N LEU A 45 -18.25 -5.08 16.05
CA LEU A 45 -18.16 -4.67 14.66
C LEU A 45 -17.18 -5.52 13.86
N VAL A 46 -16.12 -5.94 14.54
CA VAL A 46 -15.04 -6.76 13.99
C VAL A 46 -15.34 -8.26 14.19
N ASP A 47 -16.21 -8.66 15.14
CA ASP A 47 -16.59 -10.04 15.47
C ASP A 47 -18.06 -10.13 15.99
N PRO A 48 -19.06 -10.33 15.11
CA PRO A 48 -20.48 -10.37 15.50
C PRO A 48 -20.93 -11.68 16.17
N ALA A 49 -20.15 -12.77 16.10
CA ALA A 49 -20.52 -14.09 16.65
C ALA A 49 -20.38 -14.16 18.17
N ASN A 50 -19.53 -13.32 18.76
CA ASN A 50 -19.24 -13.31 20.20
C ASN A 50 -20.07 -12.27 21.00
N ALA A 51 -20.99 -11.56 20.32
CA ALA A 51 -21.77 -10.46 20.89
C ALA A 51 -22.75 -10.88 22.01
N ALA A 52 -23.05 -12.17 22.17
CA ALA A 52 -24.04 -12.68 23.12
C ALA A 52 -23.51 -12.84 24.56
N GLY A 53 -22.19 -12.78 24.79
CA GLY A 53 -21.58 -13.00 26.11
C GLY A 53 -21.43 -11.75 26.99
N PHE A 54 -21.68 -10.55 26.46
CA PHE A 54 -21.39 -9.29 27.16
C PHE A 54 -22.66 -8.65 27.72
N VAL A 55 -23.22 -9.23 28.80
CA VAL A 55 -24.27 -8.59 29.61
C VAL A 55 -23.63 -8.14 30.94
N PRO A 56 -23.62 -6.83 31.27
CA PRO A 56 -23.05 -6.36 32.52
C PRO A 56 -23.98 -6.76 33.67
N SER A 57 -23.58 -7.76 34.46
CA SER A 57 -24.22 -8.11 35.73
C SER A 57 -23.61 -7.30 36.88
N PRO A 58 -24.40 -6.89 37.90
CA PRO A 58 -23.92 -6.03 38.97
C PRO A 58 -22.86 -6.73 39.84
N PRO A 59 -21.93 -5.98 40.46
CA PRO A 59 -20.73 -6.56 41.04
C PRO A 59 -21.05 -7.27 42.36
N THR A 60 -20.88 -8.59 42.40
CA THR A 60 -20.78 -9.36 43.64
C THR A 60 -19.31 -9.62 44.03
N PRO A 61 -19.00 -9.73 45.33
CA PRO A 61 -17.62 -9.61 45.87
C PRO A 61 -16.75 -10.86 45.70
N GLN A 62 -17.05 -11.74 44.74
CA GLN A 62 -16.33 -13.01 44.52
C GLN A 62 -15.69 -13.10 43.12
N SER A 63 -15.68 -12.01 42.35
CA SER A 63 -15.35 -11.97 40.92
C SER A 63 -13.86 -11.76 40.58
N GLU A 64 -12.93 -12.08 41.49
CA GLU A 64 -11.49 -11.92 41.22
C GLU A 64 -10.81 -13.17 40.61
N ARG A 65 -11.54 -14.26 40.34
CA ARG A 65 -10.91 -15.54 39.90
C ARG A 65 -11.40 -16.17 38.60
N THR A 66 -12.38 -15.61 37.89
CA THR A 66 -12.94 -16.27 36.69
C THR A 66 -13.28 -15.32 35.55
N LEU A 67 -12.42 -14.33 35.28
CA LEU A 67 -12.43 -13.60 33.99
C LEU A 67 -11.60 -14.33 32.91
N HIS A 68 -10.69 -15.21 33.32
CA HIS A 68 -9.84 -15.97 32.42
C HIS A 68 -10.60 -17.11 31.70
N ASP A 69 -11.62 -17.70 32.33
CA ASP A 69 -12.35 -18.87 31.82
C ASP A 69 -13.58 -18.56 30.96
N GLN A 70 -13.95 -17.28 30.80
CA GLN A 70 -15.16 -16.88 30.03
C GLN A 70 -14.86 -16.12 28.75
N MET A 71 -13.58 -15.97 28.39
CA MET A 71 -13.21 -15.35 27.12
C MET A 71 -12.80 -16.45 26.13
N PRO A 72 -13.57 -16.67 25.06
CA PRO A 72 -13.14 -17.58 24.00
C PRO A 72 -11.78 -17.15 23.45
N THR A 73 -11.11 -18.12 22.86
CA THR A 73 -9.96 -17.95 21.95
C THR A 73 -10.10 -16.70 21.09
N SER A 74 -8.95 -16.10 20.77
CA SER A 74 -8.81 -14.82 20.07
C SER A 74 -9.96 -14.47 19.10
N PRO A 75 -10.51 -13.24 19.14
CA PRO A 75 -11.57 -12.76 18.24
C PRO A 75 -11.16 -12.63 16.75
N LEU A 76 -10.10 -13.32 16.27
CA LEU A 76 -10.00 -13.70 14.84
C LEU A 76 -10.18 -15.14 14.54
N ASP A 77 -9.92 -16.03 15.49
CA ASP A 77 -10.13 -17.45 15.23
C ASP A 77 -11.61 -17.64 14.84
N ALA A 78 -12.52 -16.83 15.42
CA ALA A 78 -13.92 -16.72 15.00
C ALA A 78 -14.17 -16.05 13.63
N LEU A 79 -13.31 -15.11 13.17
CA LEU A 79 -13.44 -14.47 11.85
C LEU A 79 -12.91 -15.38 10.72
N LEU A 80 -12.00 -16.30 11.05
CA LEU A 80 -11.41 -17.28 10.12
C LEU A 80 -12.17 -18.63 10.13
N ASP A 81 -12.79 -19.01 11.26
CA ASP A 81 -13.56 -20.26 11.38
C ASP A 81 -15.07 -20.09 11.06
N ALA A 82 -15.63 -18.88 11.07
CA ALA A 82 -17.07 -18.65 10.86
C ALA A 82 -17.59 -19.11 9.49
N ASP A 83 -16.73 -19.19 8.47
CA ASP A 83 -17.13 -19.58 7.10
C ASP A 83 -16.70 -20.99 6.69
N ALA A 84 -16.09 -21.77 7.59
CA ALA A 84 -15.89 -23.20 7.36
C ALA A 84 -17.22 -23.99 7.33
N HIS A 85 -18.35 -23.39 7.72
CA HIS A 85 -19.60 -24.12 7.98
C HIS A 85 -20.90 -23.57 7.34
N ASN A 86 -20.90 -22.62 6.40
CA ASN A 86 -22.11 -22.36 5.60
C ASN A 86 -21.87 -21.63 4.25
N VAL A 87 -21.86 -22.42 3.17
CA VAL A 87 -22.41 -22.16 1.82
C VAL A 87 -22.27 -20.74 1.22
N ASP A 88 -21.36 -20.61 0.25
CA ASP A 88 -21.36 -19.71 -0.92
C ASP A 88 -21.62 -18.20 -0.70
N VAL A 89 -20.82 -17.53 0.14
CA VAL A 89 -20.60 -16.08 0.03
C VAL A 89 -19.14 -15.87 -0.39
N ASP A 90 -18.89 -15.18 -1.51
CA ASP A 90 -17.53 -14.85 -1.95
C ASP A 90 -16.82 -14.06 -0.83
N GLU A 91 -15.75 -14.63 -0.23
CA GLU A 91 -14.97 -14.04 0.87
C GLU A 91 -14.51 -12.59 0.58
N ASP A 92 -14.30 -12.29 -0.71
CA ASP A 92 -13.94 -10.97 -1.23
C ASP A 92 -15.07 -9.93 -1.03
N GLU A 93 -16.33 -10.33 -1.16
CA GLU A 93 -17.48 -9.44 -0.99
C GLU A 93 -17.73 -9.13 0.50
N ALA A 94 -17.53 -10.12 1.38
CA ALA A 94 -17.58 -9.93 2.82
C ALA A 94 -16.47 -8.96 3.29
N THR A 95 -15.24 -9.15 2.79
CA THR A 95 -14.10 -8.28 3.10
C THR A 95 -14.37 -6.84 2.63
N ARG A 96 -14.86 -6.67 1.40
CA ARG A 96 -15.28 -5.38 0.85
C ARG A 96 -16.34 -4.71 1.72
N PHE A 97 -17.39 -5.45 2.10
CA PHE A 97 -18.49 -4.90 2.88
C PHE A 97 -18.00 -4.31 4.20
N VAL A 98 -17.11 -5.01 4.92
CA VAL A 98 -16.54 -4.55 6.19
C VAL A 98 -15.71 -3.28 6.00
N CYS A 99 -14.79 -3.27 5.03
CA CYS A 99 -13.91 -2.12 4.80
C CYS A 99 -14.65 -0.85 4.35
N LEU A 100 -15.78 -0.99 3.67
CA LEU A 100 -16.57 0.15 3.15
C LEU A 100 -17.57 0.72 4.16
N ARG A 101 -17.67 0.17 5.37
CA ARG A 101 -18.55 0.73 6.39
C ARG A 101 -18.04 2.10 6.85
N THR A 102 -18.96 3.04 7.04
CA THR A 102 -18.65 4.40 7.47
C THR A 102 -17.99 4.49 8.85
N ASP A 103 -18.21 3.47 9.69
CA ASP A 103 -17.66 3.34 11.04
C ASP A 103 -16.32 2.59 11.09
N PHE A 104 -15.86 1.98 10.00
CA PHE A 104 -14.62 1.21 9.98
C PHE A 104 -13.39 2.05 10.32
N LEU A 105 -13.12 3.12 9.57
CA LEU A 105 -11.96 3.99 9.82
C LEU A 105 -11.99 4.68 11.20
N PRO A 106 -13.12 5.29 11.65
CA PRO A 106 -13.23 5.80 13.01
C PRO A 106 -12.99 4.75 14.10
N THR A 107 -13.40 3.50 13.85
CA THR A 107 -13.18 2.37 14.77
C THR A 107 -11.69 2.03 14.89
N LEU A 108 -10.96 2.05 13.77
CA LEU A 108 -9.50 1.85 13.80
C LEU A 108 -8.78 2.97 14.54
N ASP A 109 -9.20 4.23 14.37
CA ASP A 109 -8.61 5.36 15.09
C ASP A 109 -8.87 5.25 16.60
N ALA A 110 -10.10 4.90 17.01
CA ALA A 110 -10.43 4.66 18.41
C ALA A 110 -9.61 3.51 19.02
N MET A 111 -9.40 2.42 18.27
CA MET A 111 -8.54 1.31 18.69
C MET A 111 -7.08 1.75 18.88
N GLU A 112 -6.55 2.62 18.03
CA GLU A 112 -5.18 3.14 18.18
C GLU A 112 -5.04 4.07 19.39
N GLU A 113 -6.02 4.93 19.65
CA GLU A 113 -6.10 5.72 20.89
C GLU A 113 -6.13 4.81 22.11
N SER A 114 -6.83 3.67 22.00
CA SER A 114 -6.90 2.66 23.06
C SER A 114 -5.56 1.99 23.36
N ILE A 115 -4.81 1.63 22.31
CA ILE A 115 -3.48 1.06 22.44
C ILE A 115 -2.53 2.07 23.10
N GLU A 116 -2.57 3.33 22.68
CA GLU A 116 -1.74 4.39 23.26
C GLU A 116 -2.07 4.61 24.74
N PHE A 117 -3.36 4.68 25.07
CA PHE A 117 -3.83 4.82 26.44
C PHE A 117 -3.34 3.69 27.35
N LEU A 118 -3.50 2.43 26.91
CA LEU A 118 -3.11 1.25 27.70
C LEU A 118 -1.58 1.14 27.83
N THR A 119 -0.83 1.48 26.77
CA THR A 119 0.63 1.52 26.79
C THR A 119 1.14 2.54 27.83
N SER A 120 0.52 3.73 27.90
CA SER A 120 0.89 4.76 28.87
C SER A 120 0.57 4.38 30.33
N ARG A 121 -0.27 3.35 30.54
CA ARG A 121 -0.82 2.94 31.83
C ARG A 121 -0.59 1.44 32.09
N ALA A 122 0.63 0.98 31.90
CA ALA A 122 1.03 -0.42 32.15
C ALA A 122 0.84 -0.92 33.61
N LYS A 123 0.48 -0.04 34.55
CA LYS A 123 0.22 -0.39 35.96
C LYS A 123 -1.14 -1.04 36.20
N TYR A 124 -2.05 -1.00 35.23
CA TYR A 124 -3.35 -1.67 35.35
C TYR A 124 -3.17 -3.17 35.16
N ARG A 125 -3.77 -3.96 36.08
CA ARG A 125 -3.59 -5.42 36.15
C ARG A 125 -3.87 -6.15 34.84
N GLU A 126 -4.86 -5.69 34.08
CA GLU A 126 -5.30 -6.32 32.82
C GLU A 126 -4.77 -5.63 31.56
N ALA A 127 -4.06 -4.50 31.68
CA ALA A 127 -3.51 -3.77 30.53
C ALA A 127 -2.72 -4.65 29.54
N PRO A 128 -1.81 -5.55 29.96
CA PRO A 128 -1.06 -6.38 28.99
C PRO A 128 -1.96 -7.31 28.17
N ALA A 129 -3.00 -7.89 28.77
CA ALA A 129 -3.92 -8.80 28.07
C ALA A 129 -4.81 -8.06 27.05
N TYR A 130 -5.25 -6.83 27.36
CA TYR A 130 -5.99 -5.99 26.41
C TYR A 130 -5.09 -5.49 25.28
N LEU A 131 -3.84 -5.10 25.60
CA LEU A 131 -2.87 -4.67 24.59
C LEU A 131 -2.62 -5.75 23.55
N GLU A 132 -2.40 -7.00 23.97
CA GLU A 132 -2.21 -8.12 23.05
C GLU A 132 -3.38 -8.28 22.08
N LYS A 133 -4.62 -8.25 22.60
CA LYS A 133 -5.84 -8.33 21.77
C LYS A 133 -5.96 -7.17 20.79
N PHE A 134 -5.71 -5.93 21.21
CA PHE A 134 -5.78 -4.77 20.33
C PHE A 134 -4.68 -4.78 19.26
N MET A 135 -3.46 -5.21 19.62
CA MET A 135 -2.37 -5.40 18.68
C MET A 135 -2.68 -6.49 17.66
N GLU A 136 -3.42 -7.53 18.06
CA GLU A 136 -3.98 -8.49 17.13
C GLU A 136 -5.01 -7.80 16.23
N CYS A 137 -6.06 -7.16 16.78
CA CYS A 137 -7.11 -6.48 16.01
C CYS A 137 -6.54 -5.53 14.94
N ARG A 138 -5.47 -4.80 15.28
CA ARG A 138 -4.72 -3.98 14.33
C ARG A 138 -4.21 -4.79 13.15
N LEU A 139 -3.47 -5.88 13.40
CA LEU A 139 -2.89 -6.71 12.34
C LEU A 139 -3.98 -7.19 11.38
N LYS A 140 -5.13 -7.54 11.93
CA LYS A 140 -6.27 -8.10 11.22
C LYS A 140 -6.97 -7.08 10.35
N ALA A 141 -7.16 -5.87 10.88
CA ALA A 141 -7.65 -4.74 10.12
C ALA A 141 -6.72 -4.42 8.93
N CYS A 142 -5.40 -4.46 9.14
CA CYS A 142 -4.42 -4.29 8.07
C CYS A 142 -4.59 -5.36 6.98
N GLN A 143 -4.76 -6.62 7.36
CA GLN A 143 -5.01 -7.72 6.40
C GLN A 143 -6.33 -7.53 5.64
N LEU A 144 -7.42 -7.12 6.29
CA LEU A 144 -8.69 -6.84 5.62
C LEU A 144 -8.54 -5.74 4.56
N ILE A 145 -7.87 -4.63 4.92
CA ILE A 145 -7.58 -3.54 4.00
C ILE A 145 -6.75 -4.05 2.80
N GLN A 146 -5.69 -4.82 3.07
CA GLN A 146 -4.81 -5.36 2.03
C GLN A 146 -5.58 -6.29 1.08
N ARG A 147 -6.41 -7.20 1.60
CA ARG A 147 -7.22 -8.13 0.79
C ARG A 147 -8.24 -7.40 -0.06
N HIS A 148 -8.98 -6.44 0.50
CA HIS A 148 -9.93 -5.62 -0.25
C HIS A 148 -9.24 -4.87 -1.41
N ALA A 149 -8.14 -4.19 -1.12
CA ALA A 149 -7.40 -3.44 -2.13
C ALA A 149 -6.85 -4.36 -3.22
N ALA A 150 -6.24 -5.48 -2.85
CA ALA A 150 -5.73 -6.48 -3.77
C ALA A 150 -6.83 -7.08 -4.66
N SER A 151 -7.98 -7.45 -4.09
CA SER A 151 -9.12 -7.97 -4.84
C SER A 151 -9.69 -6.93 -5.80
N ALA A 152 -9.81 -5.66 -5.37
CA ALA A 152 -10.27 -4.57 -6.23
C ALA A 152 -9.35 -4.35 -7.45
N TRP A 153 -8.02 -4.31 -7.24
CA TRP A 153 -7.08 -4.17 -8.35
C TRP A 153 -7.06 -5.40 -9.27
N LEU A 154 -7.10 -6.61 -8.71
CA LEU A 154 -7.11 -7.84 -9.48
C LEU A 154 -8.41 -8.01 -10.27
N GLY A 155 -9.55 -7.63 -9.69
CA GLY A 155 -10.85 -7.58 -10.35
C GLY A 155 -10.83 -6.64 -11.56
N LEU A 156 -10.28 -5.43 -11.39
CA LEU A 156 -10.08 -4.49 -12.50
C LEU A 156 -9.16 -5.05 -13.57
N ALA A 157 -8.05 -5.70 -13.17
CA ALA A 157 -7.12 -6.32 -14.09
C ALA A 157 -7.80 -7.40 -14.94
N ARG A 158 -8.57 -8.28 -14.32
CA ARG A 158 -9.36 -9.32 -15.01
C ARG A 158 -10.39 -8.70 -15.95
N GLU A 159 -11.09 -7.65 -15.53
CA GLU A 159 -12.08 -6.97 -16.37
C GLU A 159 -11.44 -6.30 -17.59
N VAL A 160 -10.25 -5.71 -17.42
CA VAL A 160 -9.47 -5.13 -18.52
C VAL A 160 -8.94 -6.22 -19.44
N ALA A 161 -8.32 -7.27 -18.91
CA ALA A 161 -7.79 -8.39 -19.70
C ALA A 161 -8.88 -9.04 -20.59
N ARG A 162 -10.06 -9.33 -20.04
CA ARG A 162 -11.20 -9.84 -20.82
C ARG A 162 -11.62 -8.90 -21.96
N LYS A 163 -11.54 -7.58 -21.74
CA LYS A 163 -11.85 -6.57 -22.76
C LYS A 163 -10.76 -6.47 -23.83
N LEU A 164 -9.50 -6.78 -23.50
CA LEU A 164 -8.40 -6.88 -24.46
C LEU A 164 -8.63 -8.10 -25.37
N GLU A 165 -8.79 -9.28 -24.78
CA GLU A 165 -9.05 -10.55 -25.51
C GLU A 165 -10.27 -10.46 -26.44
N ALA A 166 -11.38 -9.88 -25.95
CA ALA A 166 -12.60 -9.73 -26.75
C ALA A 166 -12.47 -8.73 -27.91
N LYS A 167 -11.53 -7.77 -27.84
CA LYS A 167 -11.28 -6.78 -28.90
C LYS A 167 -10.28 -7.27 -29.94
N GLU A 168 -9.27 -8.03 -29.53
CA GLU A 168 -8.34 -8.72 -30.44
C GLU A 168 -9.08 -9.62 -31.45
N GLN A 169 -10.21 -10.19 -31.04
CA GLN A 169 -11.08 -11.00 -31.92
C GLN A 169 -11.93 -10.19 -32.91
N LYS A 170 -12.13 -8.88 -32.70
CA LYS A 170 -13.04 -8.07 -33.52
C LYS A 170 -12.34 -7.03 -34.40
N GLU A 171 -11.25 -6.40 -33.96
CA GLU A 171 -10.57 -5.34 -34.72
C GLU A 171 -9.09 -5.22 -34.29
N ARG A 172 -8.18 -5.89 -35.01
CA ARG A 172 -6.73 -5.94 -34.74
C ARG A 172 -5.97 -4.60 -34.85
N HIS A 173 -6.63 -3.47 -35.11
CA HIS A 173 -5.97 -2.22 -35.50
C HIS A 173 -6.32 -0.98 -34.63
N ARG A 174 -6.75 -1.16 -33.37
CA ARG A 174 -6.91 -0.03 -32.43
C ARG A 174 -6.29 -0.29 -31.04
N GLU A 175 -5.02 -0.69 -31.01
CA GLU A 175 -4.19 -0.76 -29.78
C GLU A 175 -4.00 0.60 -29.10
N ALA A 176 -3.95 1.70 -29.86
CA ALA A 176 -3.72 3.05 -29.35
C ALA A 176 -4.81 3.58 -28.38
N SER A 177 -5.94 2.87 -28.22
CA SER A 177 -7.08 3.30 -27.41
C SER A 177 -7.21 2.58 -26.05
N LEU A 178 -6.33 1.63 -25.71
CA LEU A 178 -6.53 0.71 -24.57
C LEU A 178 -5.75 1.11 -23.31
N ILE A 179 -4.50 1.54 -23.47
CA ILE A 179 -3.64 1.98 -22.35
C ILE A 179 -4.25 3.17 -21.59
N PRO A 180 -4.75 4.24 -22.24
CA PRO A 180 -5.40 5.34 -21.52
C PRO A 180 -6.64 4.90 -20.73
N LEU A 181 -7.45 3.98 -21.28
CA LEU A 181 -8.64 3.46 -20.61
C LEU A 181 -8.26 2.67 -19.34
N LEU A 182 -7.16 1.93 -19.40
CA LEU A 182 -6.63 1.17 -18.27
C LEU A 182 -6.23 2.13 -17.12
N TYR A 183 -5.54 3.24 -17.42
CA TYR A 183 -5.21 4.25 -16.40
C TYR A 183 -6.46 4.91 -15.80
N VAL A 184 -7.44 5.29 -16.63
CA VAL A 184 -8.69 5.90 -16.17
C VAL A 184 -9.44 4.97 -15.22
N LYS A 185 -9.54 3.68 -15.56
CA LYS A 185 -10.24 2.69 -14.74
C LYS A 185 -9.61 2.48 -13.37
N PHE A 186 -8.27 2.35 -13.33
CA PHE A 186 -7.58 2.22 -12.06
C PHE A 186 -7.68 3.52 -11.24
N ARG A 187 -7.54 4.69 -11.86
CA ARG A 187 -7.69 5.97 -11.15
C ARG A 187 -9.12 6.16 -10.61
N ALA A 188 -10.14 5.58 -11.24
CA ALA A 188 -11.53 5.69 -10.79
C ALA A 188 -11.82 5.01 -9.45
N VAL A 189 -11.06 3.97 -9.07
CA VAL A 189 -11.22 3.31 -7.75
C VAL A 189 -10.36 3.93 -6.65
N ALA A 190 -9.45 4.84 -7.00
CA ALA A 190 -8.57 5.49 -6.03
C ALA A 190 -9.33 6.23 -4.90
N PRO A 191 -10.42 6.98 -5.14
CA PRO A 191 -11.16 7.64 -4.06
C PRO A 191 -11.73 6.69 -3.00
N GLU A 192 -12.07 5.45 -3.38
CA GLU A 192 -12.58 4.43 -2.46
C GLU A 192 -11.42 3.79 -1.65
N LEU A 193 -10.33 3.44 -2.32
CA LEU A 193 -9.22 2.69 -1.70
C LEU A 193 -8.22 3.58 -0.95
N ARG A 194 -8.02 4.83 -1.39
CA ARG A 194 -7.00 5.74 -0.84
C ARG A 194 -7.15 5.97 0.67
N PRO A 195 -8.35 6.22 1.24
CA PRO A 195 -8.51 6.36 2.69
C PRO A 195 -8.12 5.10 3.47
N LEU A 196 -8.42 3.91 2.93
CA LEU A 196 -8.09 2.63 3.54
C LEU A 196 -6.59 2.37 3.50
N VAL A 197 -5.95 2.56 2.34
CA VAL A 197 -4.49 2.44 2.18
C VAL A 197 -3.76 3.46 3.06
N ALA A 198 -4.26 4.69 3.18
CA ALA A 198 -3.71 5.69 4.09
C ALA A 198 -3.78 5.25 5.57
N ALA A 199 -4.86 4.58 5.98
CA ALA A 199 -4.95 4.01 7.31
C ALA A 199 -3.94 2.88 7.52
N LEU A 200 -3.76 1.99 6.53
CA LEU A 200 -2.73 0.96 6.56
C LEU A 200 -1.32 1.56 6.67
N GLU A 201 -1.01 2.62 5.90
CA GLU A 201 0.27 3.34 5.99
C GLU A 201 0.52 3.92 7.40
N ARG A 202 -0.52 4.48 8.05
CA ARG A 202 -0.42 4.99 9.43
C ARG A 202 -0.17 3.86 10.44
N LEU A 203 -0.85 2.72 10.30
CA LEU A 203 -0.68 1.57 11.19
C LEU A 203 0.69 0.91 11.01
N ALA A 204 1.17 0.81 9.77
CA ALA A 204 2.50 0.31 9.42
C ALA A 204 3.63 1.12 10.06
N ALA A 205 3.46 2.44 10.21
CA ALA A 205 4.42 3.29 10.90
C ALA A 205 4.56 2.99 12.41
N ARG A 206 3.62 2.25 13.00
CA ARG A 206 3.54 1.94 14.43
C ARG A 206 3.83 0.47 14.78
N ASP A 207 3.67 -0.46 13.84
CA ASP A 207 3.85 -1.90 14.05
C ASP A 207 4.54 -2.55 12.85
N ALA A 208 5.69 -3.18 13.09
CA ALA A 208 6.49 -3.85 12.05
C ALA A 208 5.69 -4.91 11.28
N ARG A 209 4.79 -5.64 11.95
CA ARG A 209 3.95 -6.65 11.27
C ARG A 209 2.95 -6.01 10.32
N CYS A 210 2.53 -4.78 10.60
CA CYS A 210 1.68 -4.00 9.69
C CYS A 210 2.50 -3.43 8.53
N ALA A 211 3.79 -3.14 8.74
CA ALA A 211 4.70 -2.78 7.66
C ALA A 211 4.89 -3.94 6.66
N ASP A 212 5.03 -5.18 7.14
CA ASP A 212 5.09 -6.36 6.27
C ASP A 212 3.82 -6.49 5.40
N ILE A 213 2.64 -6.27 5.97
CA ILE A 213 1.36 -6.29 5.23
C ILE A 213 1.29 -5.14 4.21
N LEU A 214 1.79 -3.95 4.55
CA LEU A 214 1.85 -2.82 3.62
C LEU A 214 2.76 -3.13 2.43
N ASP A 215 3.91 -3.77 2.67
CA ASP A 215 4.83 -4.17 1.60
C ASP A 215 4.22 -5.27 0.72
N GLU A 216 3.45 -6.20 1.28
CA GLU A 216 2.64 -7.15 0.51
C GLU A 216 1.56 -6.45 -0.31
N CYS A 217 0.90 -5.43 0.24
CA CYS A 217 -0.11 -4.62 -0.45
C CYS A 217 0.49 -3.87 -1.64
N ARG A 218 1.67 -3.25 -1.47
CA ARG A 218 2.41 -2.59 -2.55
C ARG A 218 2.84 -3.58 -3.61
N SER A 219 3.37 -4.73 -3.21
CA SER A 219 3.82 -5.77 -4.13
C SER A 219 2.66 -6.32 -4.96
N SER A 220 1.51 -6.60 -4.34
CA SER A 220 0.33 -7.10 -5.07
C SER A 220 -0.21 -6.09 -6.08
N TYR A 221 -0.20 -4.79 -5.74
CA TYR A 221 -0.50 -3.72 -6.70
C TYR A 221 0.47 -3.73 -7.88
N LEU A 222 1.78 -3.64 -7.61
CA LEU A 222 2.82 -3.55 -8.65
C LEU A 222 2.85 -4.79 -9.54
N ASP A 223 2.67 -5.99 -8.98
CA ASP A 223 2.60 -7.23 -9.75
C ASP A 223 1.35 -7.31 -10.63
N THR A 224 0.24 -6.74 -10.16
CA THR A 224 -0.98 -6.60 -10.97
C THR A 224 -0.74 -5.65 -12.13
N ARG A 225 -0.07 -4.52 -11.90
CA ARG A 225 0.32 -3.57 -12.95
C ARG A 225 1.29 -4.18 -13.95
N GLN A 226 2.33 -4.87 -13.49
CA GLN A 226 3.32 -5.54 -14.35
C GLN A 226 2.67 -6.57 -15.28
N ARG A 227 1.75 -7.40 -14.76
CA ARG A 227 1.04 -8.41 -15.56
C ARG A 227 0.17 -7.81 -16.67
N LEU A 228 -0.36 -6.61 -16.46
CA LEU A 228 -1.16 -5.92 -17.47
C LEU A 228 -0.31 -5.12 -18.46
N LEU A 229 0.60 -4.29 -17.96
CA LEU A 229 1.31 -3.31 -18.78
C LEU A 229 2.57 -3.88 -19.42
N GLY A 230 3.20 -4.90 -18.81
CA GLY A 230 4.42 -5.53 -19.32
C GLY A 230 4.25 -6.05 -20.75
N PRO A 231 3.28 -6.95 -21.03
CA PRO A 231 3.05 -7.47 -22.38
C PRO A 231 2.70 -6.38 -23.41
N LEU A 232 1.88 -5.40 -23.02
CA LEU A 232 1.51 -4.27 -23.89
C LEU A 232 2.71 -3.39 -24.24
N THR A 233 3.65 -3.26 -23.29
CA THR A 233 4.88 -2.49 -23.48
C THR A 233 5.81 -3.21 -24.44
N GLU A 234 5.99 -4.51 -24.26
CA GLU A 234 6.76 -5.37 -25.18
C GLU A 234 6.21 -5.30 -26.60
N GLU A 235 4.89 -5.46 -26.76
CA GLU A 235 4.22 -5.38 -28.05
C GLU A 235 4.40 -4.01 -28.70
N ARG A 236 4.18 -2.92 -27.95
CA ARG A 236 4.33 -1.55 -28.48
C ARG A 236 5.76 -1.26 -28.95
N LEU A 237 6.76 -1.78 -28.23
CA LEU A 237 8.17 -1.64 -28.61
C LEU A 237 8.53 -2.51 -29.82
N SER A 238 8.02 -3.74 -29.90
CA SER A 238 8.19 -4.59 -31.08
C SER A 238 7.57 -3.97 -32.34
N MET A 239 6.39 -3.35 -32.21
CA MET A 239 5.76 -2.61 -33.31
C MET A 239 6.57 -1.38 -33.71
N ALA A 240 7.15 -0.66 -32.74
CA ALA A 240 8.03 0.48 -33.02
C ALA A 240 9.32 0.03 -33.75
N GLU A 241 9.88 -1.13 -33.42
CA GLU A 241 11.04 -1.70 -34.10
C GLU A 241 10.74 -2.03 -35.57
N GLN A 242 9.56 -2.58 -35.84
CA GLN A 242 9.10 -2.97 -37.17
C GLN A 242 8.59 -1.79 -38.02
N ALA A 243 8.32 -0.64 -37.40
CA ALA A 243 7.81 0.54 -38.10
C ALA A 243 8.82 1.08 -39.13
N ASP A 244 8.29 1.63 -40.22
CA ASP A 244 9.07 2.36 -41.21
C ASP A 244 9.65 3.63 -40.59
N GLY A 245 10.97 3.82 -40.67
CA GLY A 245 11.62 5.00 -40.13
C GLY A 245 13.13 4.82 -39.93
N THR A 246 13.80 5.94 -39.64
CA THR A 246 15.21 5.90 -39.23
C THR A 246 15.34 5.29 -37.83
N LEU A 247 16.53 4.76 -37.52
CA LEU A 247 16.83 4.26 -36.17
C LEU A 247 16.54 5.33 -35.10
N VAL A 248 16.91 6.59 -35.37
CA VAL A 248 16.63 7.73 -34.48
C VAL A 248 15.14 7.89 -34.25
N HIS A 249 14.32 7.85 -35.30
CA HIS A 249 12.87 8.01 -35.17
C HIS A 249 12.25 6.90 -34.32
N ARG A 250 12.65 5.64 -34.55
CA ARG A 250 12.19 4.50 -33.75
C ARG A 250 12.65 4.59 -32.29
N ALA A 251 13.90 4.99 -32.06
CA ALA A 251 14.42 5.18 -30.71
C ALA A 251 13.67 6.29 -29.97
N LEU A 252 13.39 7.41 -30.64
CA LEU A 252 12.62 8.52 -30.09
C LEU A 252 11.19 8.10 -29.73
N ASP A 253 10.48 7.38 -30.61
CA ASP A 253 9.12 6.86 -30.32
C ASP A 253 9.13 5.93 -29.10
N SER A 254 10.05 4.96 -29.06
CA SER A 254 10.20 4.02 -27.94
C SER A 254 10.57 4.70 -26.61
N LEU A 255 11.49 5.67 -26.63
CA LEU A 255 11.88 6.45 -25.45
C LEU A 255 10.74 7.32 -24.94
N THR A 256 10.04 8.01 -25.84
CA THR A 256 8.88 8.86 -25.49
C THR A 256 7.78 8.01 -24.85
N TYR A 257 7.52 6.83 -25.43
CA TYR A 257 6.53 5.91 -24.90
C TYR A 257 6.91 5.41 -23.50
N ILE A 258 8.13 4.88 -23.30
CA ILE A 258 8.56 4.31 -22.02
C ILE A 258 8.60 5.37 -20.92
N THR A 259 9.19 6.54 -21.18
CA THR A 259 9.24 7.62 -20.20
C THR A 259 7.85 8.10 -19.80
N SER A 260 6.93 8.21 -20.77
CA SER A 260 5.53 8.54 -20.51
C SER A 260 4.83 7.45 -19.70
N ALA A 261 5.03 6.17 -20.03
CA ALA A 261 4.44 5.05 -19.31
C ALA A 261 4.94 4.99 -17.85
N CYS A 262 6.24 5.13 -17.61
CA CYS A 262 6.81 5.17 -16.27
C CYS A 262 6.31 6.38 -15.47
N SER A 263 6.14 7.55 -16.11
CA SER A 263 5.56 8.73 -15.48
C SER A 263 4.09 8.52 -15.07
N GLU A 264 3.27 7.97 -15.95
CA GLU A 264 1.87 7.67 -15.66
C GLU A 264 1.72 6.59 -14.57
N GLU A 265 2.58 5.55 -14.56
CA GLU A 265 2.60 4.54 -13.49
C GLU A 265 2.94 5.15 -12.14
N ARG A 266 3.92 6.07 -12.06
CA ARG A 266 4.21 6.82 -10.82
C ARG A 266 3.02 7.66 -10.37
N ALA A 267 2.39 8.38 -11.31
CA ALA A 267 1.23 9.21 -11.03
C ALA A 267 0.02 8.38 -10.58
N LEU A 268 -0.13 7.15 -11.11
CA LEU A 268 -1.18 6.23 -10.68
C LEU A 268 -0.87 5.62 -9.32
N TYR A 269 0.38 5.21 -9.06
CA TYR A 269 0.82 4.72 -7.75
C TYR A 269 0.56 5.76 -6.65
N ALA A 270 0.89 7.02 -6.91
CA ALA A 270 0.65 8.14 -6.00
C ALA A 270 -0.85 8.42 -5.74
N ALA A 271 -1.75 7.89 -6.56
CA ALA A 271 -3.20 7.98 -6.30
C ALA A 271 -3.65 7.03 -5.17
N PHE A 272 -2.86 6.01 -4.84
CA PHE A 272 -3.17 5.02 -3.80
C PHE A 272 -2.24 5.15 -2.58
N PHE A 273 -0.94 5.31 -2.81
CA PHE A 273 0.10 5.33 -1.78
C PHE A 273 0.67 6.74 -1.61
N ALA A 274 1.03 7.11 -0.38
CA ALA A 274 1.50 8.45 -0.07
C ALA A 274 2.94 8.72 -0.52
N GLN A 275 3.80 7.70 -0.48
CA GLN A 275 5.22 7.83 -0.78
C GLN A 275 5.68 6.73 -1.74
N PRO A 276 6.59 7.06 -2.68
CA PRO A 276 7.23 6.05 -3.50
C PRO A 276 8.12 5.14 -2.65
N ASP A 277 8.25 3.89 -3.05
CA ASP A 277 9.08 2.88 -2.39
C ASP A 277 10.09 2.25 -3.35
N ALA A 278 10.99 1.43 -2.80
CA ALA A 278 11.97 0.70 -3.61
C ALA A 278 11.29 -0.27 -4.60
N GLY A 279 10.11 -0.80 -4.26
CA GLY A 279 9.31 -1.64 -5.15
C GLY A 279 8.88 -0.91 -6.41
N LEU A 280 8.40 0.33 -6.30
CA LEU A 280 8.04 1.16 -7.46
C LEU A 280 9.24 1.42 -8.38
N ALA A 281 10.43 1.68 -7.81
CA ALA A 281 11.66 1.82 -8.59
C ALA A 281 12.03 0.51 -9.30
N ALA A 282 11.96 -0.63 -8.62
CA ALA A 282 12.21 -1.93 -9.24
C ALA A 282 11.21 -2.24 -10.36
N TYR A 283 9.93 -1.93 -10.16
CA TYR A 283 8.87 -2.11 -11.17
C TYR A 283 9.11 -1.24 -12.41
N THR A 284 9.33 0.06 -12.23
CA THR A 284 9.59 0.98 -13.36
C THR A 284 10.86 0.60 -14.13
N GLY A 285 11.89 0.11 -13.43
CA GLY A 285 13.07 -0.50 -14.06
C GLY A 285 12.72 -1.69 -14.94
N ARG A 286 11.96 -2.67 -14.42
CA ARG A 286 11.49 -3.83 -15.21
C ARG A 286 10.63 -3.42 -16.41
N LEU A 287 9.80 -2.39 -16.27
CA LEU A 287 8.98 -1.88 -17.37
C LEU A 287 9.82 -1.26 -18.49
N SER A 288 10.92 -0.59 -18.12
CA SER A 288 11.85 0.04 -19.07
C SER A 288 12.90 -0.92 -19.64
N GLN A 289 13.09 -2.11 -19.06
CA GLN A 289 14.12 -3.06 -19.47
C GLN A 289 14.05 -3.44 -20.97
N PRO A 290 12.87 -3.74 -21.56
CA PRO A 290 12.81 -4.12 -22.97
C PRO A 290 13.34 -3.04 -23.91
N LEU A 291 13.24 -1.75 -23.54
CA LEU A 291 13.79 -0.64 -24.33
C LEU A 291 15.27 -0.84 -24.62
N TYR A 292 16.05 -1.26 -23.62
CA TYR A 292 17.47 -1.51 -23.79
C TYR A 292 17.72 -2.68 -24.74
N GLU A 293 16.95 -3.76 -24.61
CA GLU A 293 17.09 -4.95 -25.45
C GLU A 293 16.80 -4.64 -26.93
N HIS A 294 15.72 -3.88 -27.20
CA HIS A 294 15.33 -3.47 -28.55
C HIS A 294 16.31 -2.50 -29.20
N LEU A 295 16.86 -1.53 -28.44
CA LEU A 295 17.73 -0.50 -29.02
C LEU A 295 19.21 -0.90 -29.07
N ARG A 296 19.67 -1.79 -28.19
CA ARG A 296 21.08 -2.19 -28.12
C ARG A 296 21.58 -2.79 -29.43
N THR A 297 20.87 -3.77 -29.99
CA THR A 297 21.33 -4.48 -31.19
C THR A 297 21.41 -3.54 -32.41
N PRO A 298 20.40 -2.72 -32.72
CA PRO A 298 20.49 -1.71 -33.77
C PRO A 298 21.62 -0.70 -33.56
N ILE A 299 21.81 -0.19 -32.34
CA ILE A 299 22.89 0.75 -32.01
C ILE A 299 24.27 0.15 -32.31
N LEU A 300 24.48 -1.13 -31.94
CA LEU A 300 25.76 -1.79 -32.17
C LEU A 300 26.06 -2.05 -33.65
N ARG A 301 25.03 -2.19 -34.48
CA ARG A 301 25.13 -2.41 -35.93
C ARG A 301 25.28 -1.12 -36.73
N GLU A 302 24.87 0.01 -36.16
CA GLU A 302 24.96 1.31 -36.81
C GLU A 302 26.42 1.72 -37.05
N THR A 303 26.70 2.23 -38.24
CA THR A 303 28.05 2.59 -38.68
C THR A 303 28.20 4.09 -38.95
N ASP A 304 27.10 4.83 -39.14
CA ASP A 304 27.17 6.28 -39.34
C ASP A 304 27.31 7.00 -37.97
N PRO A 305 28.44 7.67 -37.70
CA PRO A 305 28.66 8.38 -36.44
C PRO A 305 27.64 9.50 -36.22
N ARG A 306 27.07 10.09 -37.29
CA ARG A 306 26.07 11.16 -37.16
C ARG A 306 24.77 10.65 -36.55
N ILE A 307 24.37 9.42 -36.90
CA ILE A 307 23.20 8.76 -36.34
C ILE A 307 23.43 8.42 -34.87
N LEU A 308 24.63 7.95 -34.52
CA LEU A 308 25.01 7.67 -33.13
C LEU A 308 25.04 8.94 -32.26
N GLU A 309 25.55 10.06 -32.78
CA GLU A 309 25.51 11.36 -32.10
C GLU A 309 24.08 11.86 -31.88
N GLU A 310 23.22 11.71 -32.89
CA GLU A 310 21.80 12.06 -32.78
C GLU A 310 21.09 11.19 -31.73
N LEU A 311 21.35 9.88 -31.71
CA LEU A 311 20.85 8.97 -30.68
C LEU A 311 21.34 9.35 -29.28
N CYS A 312 22.60 9.78 -29.13
CA CYS A 312 23.11 10.29 -27.86
C CYS A 312 22.35 11.54 -27.40
N ALA A 313 22.02 12.44 -28.31
CA ALA A 313 21.23 13.62 -27.99
C ALA A 313 19.79 13.23 -27.58
N VAL A 314 19.18 12.29 -28.29
CA VAL A 314 17.82 11.80 -28.01
C VAL A 314 17.74 11.09 -26.64
N VAL A 315 18.68 10.20 -26.33
CA VAL A 315 18.70 9.51 -25.02
C VAL A 315 18.95 10.53 -23.89
N ARG A 316 19.91 11.46 -24.05
CA ARG A 316 20.16 12.52 -23.05
C ARG A 316 18.94 13.40 -22.81
N ALA A 317 18.18 13.74 -23.85
CA ALA A 317 16.96 14.54 -23.68
C ALA A 317 15.90 13.87 -22.81
N HIS A 318 15.97 12.55 -22.61
CA HIS A 318 15.07 11.77 -21.77
C HIS A 318 15.67 11.44 -20.39
N LEU A 319 16.93 11.81 -20.14
CA LEU A 319 17.56 11.72 -18.83
C LEU A 319 17.26 13.01 -18.02
N PRO A 320 17.06 12.95 -16.70
CA PRO A 320 17.03 14.12 -15.85
C PRO A 320 18.37 14.87 -15.93
N ALA A 321 18.32 16.20 -15.85
CA ALA A 321 19.48 17.08 -15.99
C ALA A 321 20.64 16.73 -15.02
N ASP A 322 20.33 16.17 -13.85
CA ASP A 322 21.31 15.79 -12.83
C ASP A 322 22.21 14.59 -13.22
N TYR A 323 21.89 13.89 -14.32
CA TYR A 323 22.65 12.73 -14.79
C TYR A 323 23.70 13.06 -15.87
N ASP A 324 23.74 14.30 -16.38
CA ASP A 324 24.76 14.72 -17.37
C ASP A 324 26.19 14.62 -16.78
N ASP A 325 26.37 14.95 -15.49
CA ASP A 325 27.66 14.84 -14.80
C ASP A 325 28.08 13.38 -14.52
N GLN A 326 27.12 12.48 -14.29
CA GLN A 326 27.39 11.06 -13.95
C GLN A 326 27.86 10.23 -15.15
N ILE A 327 27.52 10.65 -16.38
CA ILE A 327 27.93 9.98 -17.61
C ILE A 327 29.43 10.15 -17.88
N GLN A 328 30.03 11.26 -17.42
CA GLN A 328 31.44 11.57 -17.63
C GLN A 328 32.38 10.89 -16.61
N ASP A 329 31.89 10.59 -15.40
CA ASP A 329 32.80 10.28 -14.28
C ASP A 329 32.88 8.82 -13.82
N ASN A 330 32.00 7.88 -14.21
CA ASN A 330 32.16 6.48 -13.76
C ASN A 330 31.42 5.40 -14.56
N ALA A 331 32.16 4.41 -15.05
CA ALA A 331 31.63 3.16 -15.61
C ALA A 331 30.78 2.32 -14.62
N ARG A 332 30.72 2.72 -13.34
CA ARG A 332 29.97 2.07 -12.24
C ARG A 332 28.74 2.86 -11.75
N SER A 333 28.53 4.09 -12.25
CA SER A 333 27.46 4.99 -11.73
C SER A 333 26.06 4.55 -12.19
N TRP A 334 25.94 4.00 -13.39
CA TRP A 334 24.66 3.54 -13.93
C TRP A 334 24.21 2.18 -13.36
N GLU A 335 25.13 1.37 -12.81
CA GLU A 335 24.78 0.14 -12.06
C GLU A 335 24.08 0.45 -10.72
N GLN A 336 24.32 1.64 -10.17
CA GLN A 336 23.71 2.12 -8.93
C GLN A 336 22.41 2.91 -9.17
N ALA A 337 22.10 3.24 -10.43
CA ALA A 337 20.87 3.92 -10.77
C ALA A 337 19.66 2.99 -10.52
N THR A 338 18.67 3.50 -9.80
CA THR A 338 17.42 2.79 -9.51
C THR A 338 16.32 3.30 -10.44
N GLY A 339 15.29 2.48 -10.68
CA GLY A 339 14.12 2.93 -11.45
C GLY A 339 14.20 2.67 -12.95
N ASP A 340 13.33 3.38 -13.67
CA ASP A 340 13.28 3.48 -15.14
C ASP A 340 14.54 4.10 -15.75
N MET A 341 15.40 4.72 -14.96
CA MET A 341 16.59 5.42 -15.45
C MET A 341 17.73 4.48 -15.85
N ARG A 342 17.79 3.27 -15.28
CA ARG A 342 18.92 2.34 -15.47
C ARG A 342 19.08 1.91 -16.93
N PRO A 343 18.03 1.51 -17.68
CA PRO A 343 18.16 1.18 -19.09
C PRO A 343 18.61 2.37 -19.95
N LEU A 344 18.15 3.59 -19.67
CA LEU A 344 18.54 4.78 -20.42
C LEU A 344 20.02 5.13 -20.21
N LEU A 345 20.50 5.06 -18.96
CA LEU A 345 21.92 5.28 -18.66
C LEU A 345 22.81 4.18 -19.27
N ALA A 346 22.34 2.93 -19.29
CA ALA A 346 23.05 1.83 -19.96
C ALA A 346 23.13 2.05 -21.48
N LEU A 347 22.05 2.51 -22.12
CA LEU A 347 22.06 2.89 -23.54
C LEU A 347 23.02 4.05 -23.81
N GLN A 348 23.01 5.09 -22.96
CA GLN A 348 23.92 6.22 -23.09
C GLN A 348 25.38 5.78 -22.99
N HIS A 349 25.71 4.86 -22.09
CA HIS A 349 27.05 4.30 -21.95
C HIS A 349 27.47 3.52 -23.21
N VAL A 350 26.58 2.68 -23.75
CA VAL A 350 26.85 1.92 -24.99
C VAL A 350 27.09 2.86 -26.17
N LEU A 351 26.29 3.90 -26.30
CA LEU A 351 26.41 4.90 -27.37
C LEU A 351 27.74 5.68 -27.28
N HIS A 352 28.11 6.17 -26.10
CA HIS A 352 29.39 6.85 -25.89
C HIS A 352 30.59 5.95 -26.21
N ARG A 353 30.60 4.70 -25.70
CA ARG A 353 31.68 3.76 -26.02
C ARG A 353 31.78 3.46 -27.51
N LYS A 354 30.66 3.34 -28.20
CA LYS A 354 30.64 3.05 -29.64
C LYS A 354 31.19 4.21 -30.47
N LEU A 355 30.95 5.46 -30.04
CA LEU A 355 31.52 6.66 -30.65
C LEU A 355 33.03 6.79 -30.40
N GLU A 356 33.51 6.47 -29.19
CA GLU A 356 34.94 6.55 -28.84
C GLU A 356 35.77 5.40 -29.43
N HIS A 357 35.19 4.20 -29.53
CA HIS A 357 35.87 2.97 -29.94
C HIS A 357 35.04 2.16 -30.96
N PRO A 358 34.98 2.59 -32.23
CA PRO A 358 34.11 1.98 -33.25
C PRO A 358 34.41 0.50 -33.53
N ASP A 359 35.68 0.07 -33.37
CA ASP A 359 36.18 -1.29 -33.65
C ASP A 359 36.09 -2.25 -32.44
N GLN A 360 35.80 -1.75 -31.23
CA GLN A 360 35.64 -2.59 -30.04
C GLN A 360 34.15 -2.85 -29.80
N VAL A 361 33.67 -4.05 -30.15
CA VAL A 361 32.32 -4.48 -29.73
C VAL A 361 32.33 -4.61 -28.20
N PRO A 362 31.50 -3.87 -27.45
CA PRO A 362 31.42 -4.05 -26.01
C PRO A 362 31.01 -5.49 -25.72
N SER A 363 31.84 -6.22 -24.96
CA SER A 363 31.65 -7.64 -24.64
C SER A 363 30.22 -7.95 -24.19
N GLU A 364 29.70 -9.10 -24.63
CA GLU A 364 28.35 -9.65 -24.40
C GLU A 364 27.91 -9.76 -22.91
N SER A 365 28.80 -9.41 -21.97
CA SER A 365 28.63 -9.56 -20.52
C SER A 365 27.93 -8.38 -19.83
N CYS A 366 27.38 -7.41 -20.55
CA CYS A 366 26.54 -6.37 -19.97
C CYS A 366 25.07 -6.83 -19.93
N SER A 367 24.85 -7.96 -19.25
CA SER A 367 23.50 -8.39 -18.88
C SER A 367 23.04 -7.44 -17.78
N VAL A 368 22.16 -6.52 -18.14
CA VAL A 368 21.43 -5.69 -17.18
C VAL A 368 20.43 -6.65 -16.51
N MET A 369 20.87 -7.41 -15.51
CA MET A 369 19.97 -8.15 -14.62
C MET A 369 19.13 -7.18 -13.80
#